data_AF-A0A3L7NVM2-F1
#
_entry.id   AF-A0A3L7NVM2-F1
#
_cell.length_a   1.000
_cell.length_b   1.000
_cell.length_c   1.000
_cell.angle_alpha   90.00
_cell.angle_beta   90.00
_cell.angle_gamma   90.00
#
_symmetry.space_group_name_H-M   'P 1'
#
loop_
_entity.id
_entity.type
_entity.pdbx_description
1 polymer ?
#
loop_
_entity_poly.entity_id
_entity_poly.type
_entity_poly.pdbx_seq_one_letter_code
_entity_poly.pdbx_strand_id
1 'polypeptide(L)'
;ITVRGSSAIVRGVANLSAAPVMASDLRASAALVLAALAAEGVSEIRRVYHLRRGYREFEVKLNSLGAKIRRADDEKRATRVPPSHVDWKVSNFTSEHSDDFEDDGDSRR
;
A
#
# COMPACT_ATOMS: atom_id res chain seq x y z
N ILE A 1 8.83 14.12 -3.79
CA ILE A 1 8.10 15.06 -2.92
C ILE A 1 9.05 16.18 -2.50
N THR A 2 8.57 17.42 -2.39
CA THR A 2 9.38 18.54 -1.88
C THR A 2 8.65 19.16 -0.69
N VAL A 3 9.32 19.28 0.44
CA VAL A 3 8.73 19.83 1.68
C VAL A 3 9.29 21.23 1.93
N ARG A 4 8.41 22.18 2.27
CA ARG A 4 8.75 23.56 2.64
C ARG A 4 7.95 23.94 3.89
N GLY A 5 8.62 23.98 5.05
CA GLY A 5 7.97 24.24 6.34
C GLY A 5 6.88 23.19 6.63
N SER A 6 5.66 23.65 6.87
CA SER A 6 4.46 22.81 7.08
C SER A 6 3.77 22.38 5.78
N SER A 7 4.29 22.76 4.62
CA SER A 7 3.70 22.45 3.31
C SER A 7 4.49 21.37 2.57
N ALA A 8 3.78 20.47 1.90
CA ALA A 8 4.37 19.44 1.05
C ALA A 8 3.82 19.54 -0.37
N ILE A 9 4.71 19.60 -1.36
CA ILE A 9 4.37 19.62 -2.78
C ILE A 9 4.55 18.20 -3.32
N VAL A 10 3.43 17.62 -3.77
CA VAL A 10 3.36 16.29 -4.38
C VAL A 10 3.12 16.46 -5.87
N ARG A 11 3.99 15.85 -6.69
CA ARG A 11 3.76 15.71 -8.13
C ARG A 11 3.16 14.33 -8.35
N GLY A 12 2.01 14.26 -8.99
CA GLY A 12 1.40 12.99 -9.38
C GLY A 12 2.30 12.21 -10.32
N VAL A 13 2.19 10.88 -10.25
CA VAL A 13 2.84 9.93 -11.16
C VAL A 13 1.77 9.01 -11.74
N ALA A 14 2.02 8.41 -12.90
CA ALA A 14 1.08 7.48 -13.51
C ALA A 14 0.85 6.26 -12.61
N ASN A 15 1.94 5.59 -12.22
CA ASN A 15 1.88 4.38 -11.38
C ASN A 15 2.86 4.48 -10.20
N LEU A 16 2.50 3.83 -9.10
CA LEU A 16 3.40 3.61 -7.96
C LEU A 16 4.14 2.29 -8.14
N SER A 17 5.38 2.22 -7.67
CA SER A 17 6.20 1.01 -7.68
C SER A 17 6.27 0.42 -6.28
N ALA A 18 6.16 -0.90 -6.19
CA ALA A 18 6.26 -1.60 -4.92
C ALA A 18 7.65 -1.43 -4.29
N ALA A 19 7.69 -1.21 -2.98
CA ALA A 19 8.93 -0.98 -2.24
C ALA A 19 8.85 -1.44 -0.79
N PRO A 20 9.99 -1.74 -0.15
CA PRO A 20 10.06 -1.90 1.30
C PRO A 20 9.94 -0.53 1.99
N VAL A 21 8.95 -0.38 2.85
CA VAL A 21 8.63 0.87 3.55
C VAL A 21 8.47 0.65 5.07
N MET A 22 8.72 1.71 5.84
CA MET A 22 8.58 1.70 7.30
C MET A 22 7.50 2.67 7.75
N ALA A 23 6.52 2.18 8.51
CA ALA A 23 5.51 3.00 9.14
C ALA A 23 6.09 3.82 10.30
N SER A 24 5.80 5.12 10.33
CA SER A 24 6.23 6.07 11.37
C SER A 24 5.16 6.38 12.42
N ASP A 25 3.88 6.31 12.04
CA ASP A 25 2.74 6.70 12.87
C ASP A 25 1.44 6.08 12.38
N LEU A 26 0.35 6.30 13.14
CA LEU A 26 -0.96 5.72 12.86
C LEU A 26 -1.50 6.12 11.48
N ARG A 27 -1.45 7.41 11.11
CA ARG A 27 -2.07 7.90 9.87
C ARG A 27 -1.19 7.60 8.66
N ALA A 28 0.12 7.80 8.78
CA ALA A 28 1.07 7.45 7.72
C ALA A 28 1.04 5.95 7.42
N SER A 29 0.89 5.11 8.45
CA SER A 29 0.83 3.66 8.22
C SER A 29 -0.38 3.23 7.39
N ALA A 30 -1.57 3.80 7.63
CA ALA A 30 -2.75 3.55 6.80
C ALA A 30 -2.55 4.07 5.37
N ALA A 31 -1.99 5.27 5.21
CA ALA A 31 -1.68 5.83 3.90
C ALA A 31 -0.68 4.97 3.10
N LEU A 32 0.34 4.41 3.76
CA LEU A 32 1.30 3.50 3.13
C LEU A 32 0.65 2.19 2.69
N VAL A 33 -0.29 1.63 3.46
CA VAL A 33 -1.03 0.43 3.05
C VAL A 33 -1.85 0.71 1.79
N LEU A 34 -2.54 1.85 1.73
CA LEU A 34 -3.30 2.23 0.54
C LEU A 34 -2.41 2.48 -0.67
N ALA A 35 -1.28 3.17 -0.49
CA ALA A 35 -0.29 3.36 -1.55
C ALA A 35 0.26 2.03 -2.07
N ALA A 36 0.52 1.08 -1.16
CA ALA A 36 0.98 -0.26 -1.50
C ALA A 36 -0.05 -1.12 -2.23
N LEU A 37 -1.35 -0.89 -2.01
CA LEU A 37 -2.44 -1.54 -2.75
C LEU A 37 -2.67 -0.93 -4.14
N ALA A 38 -2.13 0.26 -4.39
CA ALA A 38 -2.13 0.92 -5.69
C ALA A 38 -0.80 0.75 -6.44
N ALA A 39 0.22 0.14 -5.82
CA ALA A 39 1.57 0.03 -6.37
C ALA A 39 1.79 -1.27 -7.14
N GLU A 40 2.35 -1.20 -8.34
CA GLU A 40 2.66 -2.40 -9.11
C GLU A 40 3.69 -3.27 -8.39
N GLY A 41 3.30 -4.51 -8.06
CA GLY A 41 4.14 -5.50 -7.40
C GLY A 41 3.71 -5.83 -5.96
N VAL A 42 4.70 -6.20 -5.14
CA VAL A 42 4.51 -6.57 -3.73
C VAL A 42 5.32 -5.64 -2.85
N SER A 43 4.64 -4.83 -2.04
CA SER A 43 5.27 -3.93 -1.08
C SER A 43 5.43 -4.60 0.28
N GLU A 44 6.55 -4.32 0.95
CA GLU A 44 6.83 -4.83 2.29
C GLU A 44 6.70 -3.69 3.31
N ILE A 45 5.78 -3.82 4.25
CA ILE A 45 5.54 -2.79 5.28
C ILE A 45 6.04 -3.29 6.63
N ARG A 46 6.90 -2.48 7.25
CA ARG A 46 7.46 -2.72 8.58
C ARG A 46 6.90 -1.74 9.61
N ARG A 47 6.99 -2.09 10.89
CA ARG A 47 6.51 -1.32 12.05
C ARG A 47 5.00 -1.06 12.03
N VAL A 48 4.21 -2.03 11.60
CA VAL A 48 2.74 -1.91 11.50
C VAL A 48 2.04 -1.89 12.86
N TYR A 49 2.77 -2.02 13.98
CA TYR A 49 2.21 -1.88 15.33
C TYR A 49 1.50 -0.53 15.56
N HIS A 50 1.86 0.49 14.79
CA HIS A 50 1.16 1.78 14.80
C HIS A 50 -0.31 1.65 14.35
N LEU A 51 -0.64 0.79 13.37
CA LEU A 51 -2.02 0.53 12.94
C LEU A 51 -2.87 -0.07 14.06
N ARG A 52 -2.29 -1.00 14.84
CA ARG A 52 -3.03 -1.72 15.89
C ARG A 52 -3.60 -0.81 16.98
N ARG A 53 -3.08 0.42 17.12
CA ARG A 53 -3.56 1.40 18.12
C ARG A 53 -4.85 2.12 17.72
N GLY A 54 -5.21 2.16 16.44
CA GLY A 54 -6.39 2.89 15.95
C GLY A 54 -7.23 2.17 14.89
N TYR A 55 -6.71 1.10 14.29
CA TYR A 55 -7.39 0.31 13.29
C TYR A 55 -7.37 -1.17 13.69
N ARG A 56 -8.48 -1.62 14.30
CA ARG A 56 -8.69 -3.03 14.63
C ARG A 56 -8.95 -3.83 13.35
N GLU A 57 -8.15 -4.88 13.17
CA GLU A 57 -8.28 -5.88 12.09
C GLU A 57 -8.32 -5.23 10.70
N PHE A 58 -7.48 -4.23 10.50
CA PHE A 58 -7.44 -3.45 9.26
C PHE A 58 -7.15 -4.33 8.04
N GLU A 59 -6.21 -5.27 8.18
CA GLU A 59 -5.86 -6.27 7.19
C GLU A 59 -7.03 -7.20 6.85
N VAL A 60 -7.83 -7.59 7.85
CA VAL A 60 -8.97 -8.50 7.64
C VAL A 60 -10.06 -7.79 6.85
N LYS A 61 -10.34 -6.53 7.22
CA LYS A 61 -11.32 -5.69 6.52
C LYS A 61 -10.91 -5.45 5.07
N LEU A 62 -9.66 -5.06 4.84
CA LEU A 62 -9.18 -4.84 3.47
C LEU A 62 -9.16 -6.14 2.67
N ASN A 63 -8.73 -7.26 3.24
CA ASN A 63 -8.78 -8.56 2.57
C ASN A 63 -10.21 -8.98 2.24
N SER A 64 -11.20 -8.67 3.09
CA SER A 64 -12.61 -8.93 2.81
C SER A 64 -13.16 -8.12 1.64
N LEU A 65 -12.53 -7.00 1.31
CA LEU A 65 -12.82 -6.17 0.15
C LEU A 65 -12.01 -6.57 -1.10
N GLY A 66 -11.22 -7.66 -1.02
CA GLY A 66 -10.43 -8.19 -2.13
C GLY A 66 -8.95 -7.78 -2.12
N ALA A 67 -8.50 -7.00 -1.14
CA ALA A 67 -7.08 -6.72 -1.00
C ALA A 67 -6.27 -8.01 -0.74
N LYS A 68 -5.00 -8.02 -1.15
CA LYS A 68 -4.08 -9.13 -0.90
C LYS A 68 -3.01 -8.71 0.10
N ILE A 69 -3.35 -8.76 1.39
CA ILE A 69 -2.47 -8.44 2.52
C ILE A 69 -2.16 -9.70 3.31
N ARG A 70 -0.86 -10.01 3.49
CA ARG A 70 -0.37 -11.18 4.21
C ARG A 70 0.59 -10.78 5.32
N ARG A 71 0.56 -11.46 6.46
CA ARG A 71 1.57 -11.28 7.51
C ARG A 71 2.83 -12.05 7.13
N ALA A 72 3.99 -11.42 7.26
CA ALA A 72 5.27 -12.06 6.96
C ALA A 72 5.62 -13.15 7.99
N ASP A 73 5.00 -13.14 9.17
CA ASP A 73 5.13 -14.19 10.18
C ASP A 73 4.66 -15.56 9.67
N ASP A 74 3.71 -15.60 8.75
CA ASP A 74 3.19 -16.84 8.17
C ASP A 74 4.26 -17.57 7.31
N GLU A 75 5.31 -16.87 6.89
CA GLU A 75 6.42 -17.39 6.06
C GLU A 75 7.63 -17.84 6.90
N LYS A 76 7.65 -17.54 8.21
CA LYS A 76 8.75 -17.84 9.14
C LYS A 76 9.08 -19.34 9.29
N ARG A 77 8.21 -20.24 8.80
CA ARG A 77 8.42 -21.69 8.92
C ARG A 77 9.43 -22.27 7.91
N ALA A 78 9.82 -21.53 6.86
CA ALA A 78 10.58 -22.09 5.74
C ALA A 78 12.05 -21.62 5.60
N THR A 79 12.49 -20.52 6.23
CA THR A 79 13.82 -19.93 5.95
C THR A 79 14.67 -19.67 7.20
N ARG A 80 15.95 -20.08 7.12
CA ARG A 80 16.96 -20.06 8.21
C ARG A 80 17.68 -18.71 8.38
N VAL A 81 17.24 -17.66 7.68
CA VAL A 81 17.80 -16.29 7.76
C VAL A 81 16.82 -15.43 8.55
N PRO A 82 17.26 -14.73 9.63
CA PRO A 82 16.36 -13.88 10.40
C PRO A 82 15.90 -12.71 9.53
N PRO A 83 14.60 -12.55 9.26
CA PRO A 83 14.12 -11.39 8.52
C PRO A 83 14.37 -10.15 9.37
N SER A 84 14.92 -9.10 8.75
CA SER A 84 14.93 -7.77 9.34
C SER A 84 13.48 -7.25 9.42
N HIS A 85 12.73 -7.70 10.43
CA HIS A 85 11.36 -7.33 10.85
C HIS A 85 10.47 -6.76 9.74
N VAL A 86 10.09 -7.60 8.77
CA VAL A 86 8.95 -7.32 7.90
C VAL A 86 7.70 -7.79 8.62
N ASP A 87 6.68 -6.95 8.69
CA ASP A 87 5.43 -7.32 9.35
C ASP A 87 4.39 -7.75 8.32
N TRP A 88 4.14 -6.95 7.28
CA TRP A 88 3.13 -7.20 6.25
C TRP A 88 3.71 -7.18 4.83
N LYS A 89 3.18 -8.04 3.96
CA LYS A 89 3.33 -7.99 2.50
C LYS A 89 1.98 -7.59 1.89
N VAL A 90 1.98 -6.54 1.07
CA VAL A 90 0.79 -5.97 0.45
C VAL A 90 0.95 -6.01 -1.06
N SER A 91 -0.07 -6.46 -1.77
CA SER A 91 -0.06 -6.53 -3.23
C SER A 91 -1.40 -6.10 -3.80
N ASN A 92 -1.36 -5.55 -5.02
CA ASN A 92 -2.54 -5.00 -5.68
C ASN A 92 -3.62 -6.04 -5.94
N PHE A 93 -4.83 -5.51 -6.06
CA PHE A 93 -5.95 -6.22 -6.67
C PHE A 93 -5.58 -6.51 -8.13
N THR A 94 -5.55 -7.78 -8.52
CA THR A 94 -5.49 -8.14 -9.94
C THR A 94 -6.89 -7.95 -10.49
N SER A 95 -7.24 -6.73 -10.86
CA SER A 95 -8.41 -6.46 -11.70
C SER A 95 -8.00 -6.73 -13.15
N GLU A 96 -8.44 -7.86 -13.68
CA GLU A 96 -8.88 -7.86 -15.07
C GLU A 96 -10.12 -6.94 -15.11
N HIS A 97 -9.90 -5.65 -15.37
CA HIS A 97 -10.96 -4.73 -15.77
C HIS A 97 -10.48 -4.03 -17.02
N SER A 98 -11.13 -4.39 -18.12
CA SER A 98 -11.03 -3.78 -19.43
C SER A 98 -11.19 -2.26 -19.33
N ASP A 99 -10.24 -1.56 -19.93
CA ASP A 99 -10.34 -0.16 -20.28
C ASP A 99 -11.53 0.04 -21.23
N ASP A 100 -12.68 0.43 -20.68
CA ASP A 100 -13.74 1.12 -21.43
C ASP A 100 -13.88 2.52 -20.83
N PHE A 101 -12.84 3.34 -20.99
CA PHE A 101 -12.93 4.78 -20.82
C PHE A 101 -13.27 5.37 -22.20
N GLU A 102 -14.56 5.50 -22.50
CA GLU A 102 -15.03 6.31 -23.62
C GLU A 102 -14.64 7.77 -23.37
N ASP A 103 -13.62 8.21 -24.12
CA ASP A 103 -13.21 9.60 -24.27
C ASP A 103 -14.29 10.37 -25.04
N ASP A 104 -15.31 10.85 -24.33
CA ASP A 104 -16.23 11.87 -24.87
C ASP A 104 -15.49 13.22 -24.91
N GLY A 105 -14.66 13.35 -25.94
CA GLY A 105 -14.13 14.62 -26.38
C GLY A 105 -15.27 15.53 -26.85
N ASP A 106 -15.88 16.28 -25.94
CA ASP A 106 -16.72 17.41 -26.33
C ASP A 106 -15.86 18.64 -26.62
N SER A 107 -15.40 18.66 -27.88
CA SER A 107 -14.96 19.86 -28.56
C SER A 107 -16.17 20.76 -28.83
N ARG A 108 -16.48 21.69 -27.92
CA ARG A 108 -17.36 22.83 -28.24
C ARG A 108 -16.73 24.17 -27.86
N ARG A 109 -16.45 24.90 -28.95
CA ARG A 109 -16.36 26.35 -29.15
C ARG A 109 -16.82 27.24 -28.01
#